data_AF-A0A317UBP9-F1
#
_entry.id   AF-A0A317UBP9-F1
#
_cell.length_a   1.000
_cell.length_b   1.000
_cell.length_c   1.000
_cell.angle_alpha   90.00
_cell.angle_beta   90.00
_cell.angle_gamma   90.00
#
_symmetry.space_group_name_H-M   'P 1'
#
loop_
_entity.id
_entity.type
_entity.pdbx_description
1 polymer ?
#
loop_
_entity_poly.entity_id
_entity_poly.type
_entity_poly.pdbx_seq_one_letter_code
_entity_poly.pdbx_strand_id
1 'polypeptide(L)' 'MIKKLFNLYIRHKTKNLTRIPLFTMTFNWRKFQKEGREGSCIMYTIHPDIAKDPILKEKLSECVDHIRNNYDMETFTKI' A
#
# COMPACT_ATOMS: atom_id res chain seq x y z
N MET A 1 -4.10 -15.34 15.12
CA MET A 1 -3.30 -15.68 13.92
C MET A 1 -2.99 -14.48 13.02
N ILE A 2 -3.99 -13.68 12.65
CA ILE A 2 -3.86 -12.52 11.74
C ILE A 2 -2.84 -11.47 12.25
N LYS A 3 -2.89 -11.09 13.55
CA LYS A 3 -1.90 -10.17 14.14
C LYS A 3 -0.45 -10.67 14.04
N LYS A 4 -0.22 -11.99 14.08
CA LYS A 4 1.12 -12.59 14.01
C LYS A 4 1.68 -12.49 12.59
N LEU A 5 0.84 -12.73 11.57
CA LEU A 5 1.17 -12.55 10.16
C LEU A 5 1.42 -11.07 9.81
N PHE A 6 0.59 -10.17 10.35
CA PHE A 6 0.77 -8.72 10.20
C PHE A 6 2.10 -8.24 10.80
N ASN A 7 2.44 -8.71 12.01
CA ASN A 7 3.72 -8.39 12.65
C ASN A 7 4.92 -9.00 11.90
N LEU A 8 4.77 -10.17 11.28
CA LEU A 8 5.80 -10.77 10.42
C LEU A 8 6.02 -9.97 9.13
N TYR A 9 4.94 -9.52 8.48
CA TYR A 9 5.01 -8.66 7.30
C TYR A 9 5.68 -7.32 7.61
N ILE A 10 5.29 -6.67 8.71
CA ILE A 10 5.92 -5.42 9.15
C ILE A 10 7.38 -5.66 9.54
N ARG A 11 7.72 -6.73 10.26
CA ARG A 11 9.12 -7.07 10.61
C ARG A 11 9.99 -7.38 9.38
N HIS A 12 9.41 -7.98 8.34
CA HIS A 12 10.12 -8.21 7.08
C HIS A 12 10.42 -6.89 6.36
N LYS A 13 9.46 -5.95 6.34
CA LYS A 13 9.63 -4.61 5.73
C LYS A 13 10.48 -3.65 6.58
N THR A 14 10.46 -3.83 7.90
CA THR A 14 11.19 -3.03 8.89
C THR A 14 12.11 -3.98 9.65
N LYS A 15 13.31 -4.24 9.10
CA LYS A 15 14.30 -5.31 9.40
C LYS A 15 14.50 -5.74 10.88
N ASN A 16 13.97 -5.02 11.87
CA ASN A 16 14.09 -5.28 13.30
C ASN A 16 12.94 -4.71 14.16
N LEU A 17 11.75 -4.41 13.61
CA LEU A 17 10.62 -3.77 14.33
C LEU A 17 10.94 -2.41 15.01
N THR A 18 12.11 -1.83 14.75
CA THR A 18 12.48 -0.50 15.28
C THR A 18 11.91 0.66 14.47
N ARG A 19 11.32 0.36 13.31
CA ARG A 19 10.75 1.36 12.41
C ARG A 19 9.27 1.09 12.28
N ILE A 20 8.47 2.14 12.42
CA ILE A 20 7.03 2.09 12.26
C ILE A 20 6.73 2.55 10.82
N PRO A 21 6.06 1.74 9.99
CA PRO A 21 5.62 2.20 8.68
C PRO A 21 4.56 3.28 8.88
N LEU A 22 4.85 4.49 8.40
CA LEU A 22 3.96 5.64 8.51
C LEU A 22 2.79 5.57 7.53
N PHE A 23 3.02 4.94 6.37
CA PHE A 23 1.98 4.57 5.44
C PHE A 23 2.43 3.34 4.62
N THR A 24 1.47 2.58 4.11
CA THR A 24 1.73 1.49 3.17
C THR A 24 0.69 1.50 2.06
N MET A 25 1.17 1.34 0.83
CA MET A 25 0.34 1.11 -0.34
C MET A 25 0.41 -0.37 -0.70
N THR A 26 -0.71 -0.94 -1.11
CA THR A 26 -0.76 -2.32 -1.59
C THR A 26 -1.45 -2.40 -2.95
N PHE A 27 -1.00 -3.35 -3.75
CA PHE A 27 -1.60 -3.68 -5.03
C PHE A 27 -2.24 -5.06 -4.94
N ASN A 28 -3.55 -5.12 -5.14
CA ASN A 28 -4.34 -6.34 -5.14
C ASN A 28 -4.40 -6.93 -6.55
N TRP A 29 -3.42 -7.77 -6.86
CA TRP A 29 -3.33 -8.45 -8.16
C TRP A 29 -4.59 -9.23 -8.54
N ARG A 30 -5.19 -9.95 -7.59
CA ARG A 30 -6.40 -10.75 -7.87
C ARG A 30 -7.59 -9.87 -8.23
N LYS A 31 -7.73 -8.71 -7.57
CA LYS A 31 -8.77 -7.73 -7.90
C LYS A 31 -8.49 -7.09 -9.25
N PHE A 32 -7.23 -6.72 -9.53
CA PHE A 32 -6.82 -6.18 -10.82
C PHE A 32 -7.22 -7.09 -11.99
N GLN A 33 -6.97 -8.39 -11.87
CA GLN A 33 -7.32 -9.36 -12.91
C GLN A 33 -8.82 -9.51 -13.14
N LYS A 34 -9.66 -9.27 -12.12
CA LYS A 34 -11.12 -9.47 -12.19
C LYS A 34 -11.89 -8.19 -12.55
N GLU A 35 -11.50 -7.07 -11.95
CA GLU A 35 -12.23 -5.81 -11.95
C GLU A 35 -11.45 -4.68 -12.63
N GLY A 36 -10.20 -4.93 -13.04
CA GLY A 36 -9.34 -3.95 -13.69
C GLY A 36 -8.63 -3.02 -12.70
N ARG A 37 -8.17 -1.89 -13.21
CA ARG A 37 -7.32 -0.93 -12.47
C ARG A 37 -8.03 -0.37 -11.24
N GLU A 38 -9.30 0.00 -11.36
CA GLU A 38 -9.99 0.78 -10.35
C GLU A 38 -10.03 0.08 -8.97
N GLY A 39 -9.58 0.78 -7.93
CA GLY A 39 -9.52 0.23 -6.57
C GLY A 39 -8.64 -1.02 -6.39
N SER A 40 -7.79 -1.37 -7.38
CA SER A 40 -6.80 -2.46 -7.26
C SER A 40 -5.51 -2.01 -6.58
N CYS A 41 -5.17 -0.71 -6.69
CA CYS A 41 -4.12 -0.07 -5.93
C CYS A 41 -4.76 0.73 -4.79
N ILE A 42 -4.39 0.47 -3.54
CA ILE A 42 -5.00 1.10 -2.36
C ILE A 42 -3.95 1.55 -1.35
N MET A 43 -4.22 2.68 -0.72
CA MET A 43 -3.55 3.06 0.53
C MET A 43 -4.08 2.14 1.64
N TYR A 44 -3.28 1.17 2.06
CA TYR A 44 -3.71 0.10 2.98
C TYR A 44 -3.67 0.56 4.44
N THR A 45 -2.61 1.27 4.82
CA THR A 45 -2.50 1.88 6.14
C THR A 45 -1.86 3.25 6.03
N ILE A 46 -2.34 4.17 6.86
CA ILE A 46 -1.70 5.47 7.14
C ILE A 46 -1.76 5.67 8.64
N HIS A 47 -0.69 6.21 9.22
CA HIS A 47 -0.64 6.48 10.66
C HIS A 47 -1.77 7.46 11.04
N PRO A 48 -2.52 7.22 12.13
CA PRO A 48 -3.70 8.03 12.47
C PRO A 48 -3.43 9.53 12.58
N ASP A 49 -2.27 9.92 13.10
CA ASP A 49 -1.92 11.35 13.21
C ASP A 49 -1.55 11.99 11.87
N ILE A 50 -1.07 11.18 10.93
CA ILE A 50 -0.76 11.61 9.56
C ILE A 50 -2.04 11.69 8.73
N ALA A 51 -2.99 10.78 8.95
CA ALA A 51 -4.29 10.75 8.27
C ALA A 51 -5.15 12.00 8.52
N LYS A 52 -4.85 12.75 9.59
CA LYS A 52 -5.52 14.02 9.92
C LYS A 52 -5.06 15.18 9.03
N ASP A 53 -3.91 15.05 8.37
CA ASP A 53 -3.40 16.04 7.43
C ASP A 53 -4.07 15.88 6.05
N PRO A 54 -4.95 16.82 5.64
CA PRO A 54 -5.67 16.71 4.38
C PRO A 54 -4.75 16.84 3.15
N ILE A 55 -3.71 17.69 3.24
CA ILE A 55 -2.76 17.91 2.13
C ILE A 55 -1.98 16.62 1.87
N LEU A 56 -1.52 15.99 2.94
CA LEU A 56 -0.75 14.76 2.80
C LEU A 56 -1.62 13.59 2.33
N LYS A 57 -2.88 13.52 2.79
CA LYS A 57 -3.84 12.52 2.31
C LYS A 57 -4.12 12.65 0.81
N GLU A 58 -4.29 13.88 0.32
CA GLU A 58 -4.48 14.16 -1.11
C GLU A 58 -3.26 13.71 -1.92
N LYS A 59 -2.06 14.17 -1.57
CA LYS A 59 -0.81 13.77 -2.25
C LYS A 59 -0.57 12.27 -2.25
N LEU A 60 -0.90 11.58 -1.16
CA LEU A 60 -0.77 10.13 -1.07
C LEU A 60 -1.79 9.41 -1.97
N SER A 61 -2.99 9.98 -2.13
CA SER A 61 -4.01 9.46 -3.05
C SER A 61 -3.59 9.68 -4.51
N GLU A 62 -3.08 10.88 -4.84
CA GLU A 62 -2.51 11.18 -6.16
C GLU A 62 -1.35 10.23 -6.51
N CYS A 63 -0.49 9.92 -5.54
CA CYS A 63 0.60 8.96 -5.71
C CYS A 63 0.07 7.56 -6.07
N VAL A 64 -0.98 7.10 -5.39
CA VAL A 64 -1.65 5.81 -5.70
C VAL A 64 -2.19 5.81 -7.12
N ASP A 65 -2.88 6.88 -7.50
CA ASP A 65 -3.46 7.01 -8.84
C ASP A 65 -2.38 7.11 -9.92
N HIS A 66 -1.31 7.84 -9.67
CA HIS A 66 -0.18 7.97 -10.58
C HIS A 66 0.48 6.61 -10.84
N ILE A 67 0.75 5.83 -9.79
CA ILE A 67 1.35 4.50 -9.94
C ILE A 67 0.42 3.59 -10.74
N ARG A 68 -0.87 3.57 -10.40
CA ARG A 68 -1.87 2.74 -11.08
C ARG A 68 -2.02 3.06 -12.56
N ASN A 69 -1.93 4.34 -12.93
CA ASN A 69 -2.19 4.81 -14.29
C ASN A 69 -0.96 4.76 -15.19
N ASN A 70 0.24 4.91 -14.63
CA ASN A 70 1.47 5.10 -15.41
C ASN A 70 2.43 3.90 -15.39
N TYR A 71 2.25 2.94 -14.48
CA TYR A 71 3.11 1.77 -14.39
C TYR A 71 2.40 0.52 -14.90
N ASP A 72 3.15 -0.35 -15.58
CA ASP A 72 2.71 -1.71 -15.83
C ASP A 72 2.71 -2.49 -14.52
N MET A 73 1.52 -2.63 -13.93
CA MET A 73 1.36 -3.28 -12.64
C MET A 73 1.71 -4.77 -12.68
N GLU A 74 1.70 -5.41 -13.86
CA GLU A 74 2.12 -6.81 -14.01
C GLU A 74 3.63 -6.98 -13.74
N THR A 75 4.42 -5.93 -13.92
CA THR A 75 5.86 -5.98 -13.63
C THR A 75 6.13 -6.26 -12.15
N PHE A 76 5.25 -5.81 -11.23
CA PHE A 76 5.41 -6.06 -9.80
C PHE A 76 5.01 -7.47 -9.34
N THR A 77 4.44 -8.29 -10.23
CA THR A 77 3.99 -9.66 -9.89
C THR A 77 4.93 -10.74 -10.40
N LYS A 78 5.89 -10.37 -11.24
CA LYS A 78 6.97 -11.24 -11.71
C LYS A 78 7.96 -11.46 -10.56
N ILE A 79 8.07 -12.71 -10.10
CA ILE A 79 9.07 -13.15 -9.09
C ILE A 79 10.34 -13.57 -9.81
#